data_AF-A0A139WRP0-F1
#
_entry.id   AF-A0A139WRP0-F1
#
_cell.length_a   1.000
_cell.length_b   1.000
_cell.length_c   1.000
_cell.angle_alpha   90.00
_cell.angle_beta   90.00
_cell.angle_gamma   90.00
#
_symmetry.space_group_name_H-M   'P 1'
#
loop_
_entity.id
_entity.type
_entity.pdbx_description
1 polymer ?
#
loop_
_entity_poly.entity_id
_entity_poly.type
_entity_poly.pdbx_seq_one_letter_code
_entity_poly.pdbx_strand_id
1 'polypeptide(L)' 'MNANFKLLLNKSWLLVCSEGACVVMDNFSSHKVAGIQEAIEAVGAHLVYLSPYPHSYLRQHY' A
#
# COMPACT_ATOMS: atom_id res chain seq x y z
N MET A 1 -4.88 -14.06 5.89
CA MET A 1 -5.28 -13.34 4.65
C MET A 1 -6.77 -13.59 4.44
N ASN A 2 -7.64 -12.58 4.52
CA ASN A 2 -9.07 -12.78 4.21
C ASN A 2 -9.29 -12.61 2.69
N ALA A 3 -10.30 -13.30 2.15
CA ALA A 3 -10.56 -13.35 0.71
C ALA A 3 -10.83 -11.97 0.08
N ASN A 4 -11.27 -10.99 0.89
CA ASN A 4 -11.66 -9.66 0.44
C ASN A 4 -10.46 -8.79 0.01
N PHE A 5 -9.30 -8.93 0.64
CA PHE A 5 -8.12 -8.10 0.32
C PHE A 5 -7.47 -8.51 -1.03
N LYS A 6 -7.43 -9.81 -1.33
CA LYS A 6 -6.96 -10.33 -2.64
C LYS A 6 -7.83 -9.85 -3.81
N LEU A 7 -9.13 -9.69 -3.57
CA LEU A 7 -10.12 -9.29 -4.58
C LEU A 7 -10.00 -7.80 -4.95
N LEU A 8 -9.67 -6.93 -3.99
CA LEU A 8 -9.40 -5.52 -4.26
C LEU A 8 -8.16 -5.36 -5.15
N LEU A 9 -7.10 -6.14 -4.91
CA LEU A 9 -5.88 -6.13 -5.74
C LEU A 9 -6.15 -6.54 -7.19
N ASN A 10 -6.95 -7.59 -7.42
CA ASN A 10 -7.14 -8.15 -8.76
C ASN A 10 -8.09 -7.35 -9.67
N LYS A 11 -8.98 -6.51 -9.12
CA LYS A 11 -10.09 -5.93 -9.89
C LYS A 11 -9.98 -4.44 -10.21
N SER A 12 -9.16 -3.65 -9.52
CA SER A 12 -9.03 -2.21 -9.80
C SER A 12 -7.60 -1.70 -10.07
N TRP A 13 -6.56 -2.43 -9.67
CA TRP A 13 -5.17 -1.93 -9.75
C TRP A 13 -4.48 -2.20 -11.10
N LEU A 14 -4.96 -3.17 -11.87
CA LEU A 14 -4.44 -3.50 -13.21
C LEU A 14 -4.67 -2.41 -14.26
N LEU A 15 -5.52 -1.42 -13.98
CA LEU A 15 -5.74 -0.26 -14.86
C LEU A 15 -4.73 0.88 -14.65
N VAL A 16 -3.93 0.86 -13.56
CA VAL A 16 -3.03 1.98 -13.19
C VAL A 16 -1.59 1.53 -12.88
N CYS A 17 -1.37 0.26 -12.51
CA CYS A 17 -0.05 -0.25 -12.19
C CYS A 17 0.66 -0.76 -13.44
N SER A 18 1.16 0.18 -14.26
CA SER A 18 2.02 -0.12 -15.40
C SER A 18 3.49 -0.15 -14.99
N GLU A 19 4.34 -0.68 -15.86
CA GLU A 19 5.80 -0.56 -15.72
C GLU A 19 6.19 0.91 -15.48
N GLY A 20 7.06 1.16 -14.49
CA GLY A 20 7.48 2.49 -14.07
C GLY A 20 6.52 3.25 -13.16
N ALA A 21 5.34 2.71 -12.84
CA ALA A 21 4.42 3.36 -11.91
C ALA A 21 4.96 3.36 -10.47
N CYS A 22 4.64 4.42 -9.71
CA CYS A 22 4.91 4.49 -8.28
C CYS A 22 3.60 4.34 -7.49
N VAL A 23 3.50 3.27 -6.71
CA VAL A 23 2.36 3.01 -5.82
C VAL A 23 2.68 3.57 -4.45
N VAL A 24 1.93 4.57 -4.00
CA VAL A 24 2.05 5.14 -2.65
C VAL A 24 0.99 4.52 -1.75
N MET A 25 1.42 3.85 -0.68
CA MET A 25 0.53 3.22 0.31
C MET A 25 0.67 3.85 1.69
N ASP A 26 -0.43 3.84 2.43
CA ASP A 26 -0.41 4.19 3.85
C ASP A 26 0.39 3.15 4.66
N ASN A 27 1.10 3.62 5.68
CA ASN A 27 2.06 2.82 6.47
C ASN A 27 1.41 2.05 7.63
N PHE A 28 0.09 2.01 7.70
CA PHE A 28 -0.62 1.25 8.71
C PHE A 28 -0.35 -0.26 8.57
N SER A 29 -0.20 -0.96 9.70
CA SER A 29 0.27 -2.35 9.71
C SER A 29 -0.64 -3.32 8.95
N SER A 30 -1.95 -3.03 8.84
CA SER A 30 -2.87 -3.84 8.03
C SER A 30 -2.63 -3.73 6.51
N HIS A 31 -1.87 -2.73 6.06
CA HIS A 31 -1.49 -2.55 4.67
C HIS A 31 -0.14 -3.19 4.33
N LYS A 32 0.63 -3.64 5.33
CA LYS A 32 1.89 -4.39 5.16
C LYS A 32 1.64 -5.89 5.14
N VAL A 33 0.79 -6.34 4.23
CA VAL A 33 0.49 -7.77 4.08
C VAL A 33 1.58 -8.42 3.24
N ALA A 34 2.04 -9.61 3.65
CA ALA A 34 2.96 -10.42 2.87
C ALA A 34 2.41 -10.65 1.45
N GLY A 35 3.23 -10.42 0.42
CA GLY A 35 2.87 -10.60 -0.99
C GLY A 35 2.45 -9.34 -1.75
N ILE A 36 2.21 -8.21 -1.07
CA ILE A 36 1.81 -6.95 -1.74
C ILE A 36 2.97 -6.36 -2.53
N GLN A 37 4.16 -6.30 -1.93
CA GLN A 37 5.33 -5.71 -2.56
C GLN A 37 5.72 -6.52 -3.80
N GLU A 38 5.73 -7.85 -3.67
CA GLU A 38 6.07 -8.78 -4.73
C GLU A 38 5.07 -8.68 -5.90
N ALA A 39 3.78 -8.51 -5.61
CA ALA A 39 2.76 -8.34 -6.65
C ALA A 39 2.89 -7.02 -7.42
N ILE A 40 3.30 -5.94 -6.76
CA ILE A 40 3.52 -4.62 -7.37
C ILE A 40 4.82 -4.60 -8.18
N GLU A 41 5.90 -5.15 -7.62
CA GLU A 41 7.19 -5.21 -8.31
C GLU A 41 7.17 -6.18 -9.50
N ALA A 42 6.34 -7.23 -9.47
CA ALA A 42 6.17 -8.15 -10.60
C ALA A 42 5.58 -7.49 -11.87
N VAL A 43 4.91 -6.34 -11.75
CA VAL A 43 4.42 -5.57 -12.91
C VAL A 43 5.36 -4.42 -13.30
N GLY A 44 6.57 -4.36 -12.71
CA GLY A 44 7.56 -3.32 -12.97
C GLY A 44 7.24 -1.98 -12.30
N ALA A 45 6.38 -1.97 -11.27
CA ALA A 45 6.06 -0.80 -10.48
C ALA A 45 6.84 -0.76 -9.16
N HIS A 46 6.96 0.42 -8.56
CA HIS A 46 7.65 0.63 -7.29
C HIS A 46 6.66 0.91 -6.17
N LEU A 47 6.81 0.23 -5.03
CA LEU A 47 6.00 0.47 -3.83
C LEU A 47 6.72 1.44 -2.87
N VAL A 48 6.04 2.51 -2.49
CA VAL A 48 6.48 3.49 -1.49
C VAL A 48 5.45 3.57 -0.37
N TYR A 49 5.89 3.43 0.88
CA TYR A 49 5.03 3.70 2.04
C TYR A 49 5.20 5.14 2.51
N LEU A 50 4.10 5.76 2.94
CA LEU A 50 4.15 7.05 3.62
C LEU A 50 4.99 6.97 4.91
N SER A 51 5.59 8.07 5.32
CA SER A 51 6.24 8.14 6.64
C SER A 51 5.20 7.82 7.74
N PRO A 52 5.56 7.11 8.82
CA PRO A 52 4.62 6.86 9.91
C PRO A 52 4.06 8.18 10.44
N TYR A 53 2.73 8.29 10.56
CA TYR A 53 2.13 9.47 11.17
C TYR A 53 2.53 9.53 12.66
N PRO A 54 3.25 10.57 13.13
CA PRO A 54 3.75 10.57 14.49
C PRO A 54 2.63 10.92 15.47
N HIS A 55 2.35 10.02 16.41
CA HIS A 55 1.28 10.19 17.41
C HIS A 55 1.49 11.43 18.32
N SER A 56 2.71 11.99 18.35
CA SER A 56 3.07 13.15 19.17
C SER A 56 2.44 14.48 18.72
N TYR A 57 1.95 14.59 17.48
CA TYR A 57 1.32 15.84 16.99
C TYR A 57 -0.12 16.04 17.48
N LEU A 58 -0.79 14.98 17.96
CA LEU A 58 -2.19 15.06 18.41
C LEU A 58 -2.34 15.34 19.92
N ARG A 59 -1.23 15.54 20.64
CA ARG A 59 -1.21 15.66 22.11
C ARG A 59 -1.03 17.08 22.66
N GLN A 60 -1.10 18.12 21.81
CA GLN A 60 -0.95 19.53 22.25
C GLN A 60 -2.25 20.34 22.21
N HIS A 61 -3.40 19.73 21.87
CA HIS A 61 -4.68 20.44 21.72
C HIS A 61 -5.85 19.80 22.48
N TYR A 62 -5.57 19.04 23.55
CA TYR A 62 -6.58 18.59 24.51
C TYR A 62 -6.10 18.85 25.93
#